data_AF-A0A6B3N771-F1
#
_entry.id   AF-A0A6B3N771-F1
#
_cell.length_a   1.000
_cell.length_b   1.000
_cell.length_c   1.000
_cell.angle_alpha   90.00
_cell.angle_beta   90.00
_cell.angle_gamma   90.00
#
_symmetry.space_group_name_H-M   'P 1'
#
loop_
_entity.id
_entity.type
_entity.pdbx_description
1 polymer ?
#
loop_
_entity_poly.entity_id
_entity_poly.type
_entity_poly.pdbx_seq_one_letter_code
_entity_poly.pdbx_strand_id
1 'polypeptide(L)'
;MRAAYQYRLRLTNSQIAKTEKWLDMLRHQYNYLLADRFNWFEQNRCSINSCPLVCYLPDLRNNPDYFSQKKTLPQLKKDRPWYSDIHAHVLQDCVKRVDLAFKRFIKGESNGKKSGRPRLKGKNRYKSFTFPSLSKNPINGNILTLPKFGKVKIIYHRPIPEGFKIKTATITRKADGYYVTLSIQDDSVPDI
;
A
#
# COMPACT_ATOMS: atom_id res chain seq x y z
N MET A 1 -20.39 2.14 11.73
CA MET A 1 -20.38 2.97 10.47
C MET A 1 -18.95 3.41 10.09
N ARG A 2 -18.57 3.32 8.79
CA ARG A 2 -17.25 3.78 8.29
C ARG A 2 -17.40 4.84 7.18
N ALA A 3 -16.68 5.94 7.29
CA ALA A 3 -16.66 7.02 6.30
C ALA A 3 -15.23 7.43 5.92
N ALA A 4 -15.06 8.09 4.78
CA ALA A 4 -13.77 8.56 4.29
C ALA A 4 -13.83 10.05 3.94
N TYR A 5 -13.03 10.87 4.61
CA TYR A 5 -12.94 12.32 4.36
C TYR A 5 -11.61 12.67 3.71
N GLN A 6 -11.65 13.52 2.69
CA GLN A 6 -10.45 13.94 1.96
C GLN A 6 -10.15 15.42 2.20
N TYR A 7 -8.90 15.73 2.56
CA TYR A 7 -8.44 17.08 2.82
C TYR A 7 -7.19 17.39 1.97
N ARG A 8 -7.02 18.65 1.57
CA ARG A 8 -5.82 19.11 0.85
C ARG A 8 -4.68 19.33 1.85
N LEU A 9 -3.48 18.84 1.50
CA LEU A 9 -2.25 19.03 2.27
C LEU A 9 -1.49 20.26 1.75
N ARG A 10 -1.00 21.09 2.67
CA ARG A 10 -0.06 22.18 2.41
C ARG A 10 1.33 21.74 2.89
N LEU A 11 2.02 20.98 2.04
CA LEU A 11 3.35 20.45 2.32
C LEU A 11 4.43 21.53 2.09
N THR A 12 5.50 21.48 2.88
CA THR A 12 6.73 22.23 2.58
C THR A 12 7.54 21.56 1.48
N ASN A 13 8.48 22.27 0.86
CA ASN A 13 9.33 21.70 -0.21
C ASN A 13 10.10 20.43 0.25
N SER A 14 10.61 20.44 1.49
CA SER A 14 11.27 19.26 2.08
C SER A 14 10.30 18.08 2.24
N GLN A 15 9.06 18.34 2.71
CA GLN A 15 8.04 17.30 2.84
C GLN A 15 7.60 16.76 1.47
N ILE A 16 7.51 17.61 0.45
CA ILE A 16 7.23 17.21 -0.94
C ILE A 16 8.32 16.28 -1.45
N ALA A 17 9.59 16.69 -1.35
CA ALA A 17 10.73 15.88 -1.79
C ALA A 17 10.75 14.50 -1.08
N LYS A 18 10.47 14.48 0.22
CA LYS A 18 10.37 13.24 1.00
C LYS A 18 9.20 12.36 0.55
N THR A 19 8.04 12.96 0.29
CA THR A 19 6.84 12.25 -0.19
C THR A 19 7.11 11.60 -1.56
N GLU A 20 7.75 12.33 -2.46
CA GLU A 20 8.16 11.83 -3.78
C GLU A 20 9.17 10.68 -3.68
N LYS A 21 10.21 10.85 -2.85
CA LYS A 21 11.19 9.79 -2.56
C LYS A 21 10.49 8.51 -2.06
N TRP A 22 9.54 8.66 -1.14
CA TRP A 22 8.78 7.53 -0.61
C TRP A 22 7.91 6.86 -1.67
N LEU A 23 7.19 7.62 -2.49
CA LEU A 23 6.37 7.07 -3.57
C LEU A 23 7.22 6.25 -4.55
N ASP A 24 8.41 6.72 -4.88
CA ASP A 24 9.29 6.02 -5.80
C ASP A 24 9.91 4.74 -5.17
N MET A 25 10.37 4.81 -3.92
CA MET A 25 10.87 3.62 -3.21
C MET A 25 9.78 2.54 -3.03
N LEU A 26 8.55 2.95 -2.71
CA LEU A 26 7.40 2.06 -2.59
C LEU A 26 6.99 1.46 -3.94
N ARG A 27 7.09 2.24 -5.03
CA ARG A 27 6.86 1.74 -6.39
C ARG A 27 7.82 0.61 -6.74
N HIS A 28 9.12 0.80 -6.49
CA HIS A 28 10.12 -0.24 -6.75
C HIS A 28 9.85 -1.48 -5.91
N GLN A 29 9.54 -1.31 -4.63
CA GLN A 29 9.22 -2.43 -3.75
C GLN A 29 7.96 -3.18 -4.20
N TYR A 30 6.90 -2.46 -4.57
CA TYR A 30 5.68 -3.07 -5.12
C TYR A 30 5.96 -3.92 -6.35
N ASN A 31 6.75 -3.38 -7.29
CA ASN A 31 7.09 -4.08 -8.53
C ASN A 31 7.94 -5.32 -8.28
N TYR A 32 8.93 -5.23 -7.39
CA TYR A 32 9.76 -6.35 -7.00
C TYR A 32 8.94 -7.50 -6.41
N LEU A 33 8.09 -7.20 -5.42
CA LEU A 33 7.26 -8.20 -4.76
C LEU A 33 6.21 -8.81 -5.69
N LEU A 34 5.67 -8.01 -6.61
CA LEU A 34 4.72 -8.50 -7.61
C LEU A 34 5.41 -9.40 -8.64
N ALA A 35 6.62 -9.05 -9.07
CA ALA A 35 7.41 -9.87 -9.99
C ALA A 35 7.80 -11.21 -9.35
N ASP A 36 8.21 -11.21 -8.09
CA ASP A 36 8.53 -12.43 -7.33
C ASP A 36 7.34 -13.41 -7.27
N ARG A 37 6.13 -12.89 -7.03
CA ARG A 37 4.89 -13.68 -7.06
C ARG A 37 4.58 -14.23 -8.45
N PHE A 38 4.72 -13.41 -9.49
CA PHE A 38 4.51 -13.90 -10.86
C PHE A 38 5.53 -14.95 -11.25
N ASN A 39 6.79 -14.77 -10.89
CA ASN A 39 7.84 -15.75 -11.15
C ASN A 39 7.49 -17.10 -10.50
N TRP A 40 7.13 -17.09 -9.20
CA TRP A 40 6.66 -18.31 -8.52
C TRP A 40 5.42 -18.90 -9.21
N PHE A 41 4.44 -18.07 -9.55
CA PHE A 41 3.19 -18.52 -10.17
C PHE A 41 3.38 -19.14 -11.55
N GLU A 42 4.22 -18.55 -12.40
CA GLU A 42 4.52 -19.04 -13.75
C GLU A 42 5.35 -20.34 -13.70
N GLN A 43 6.26 -20.44 -12.73
CA GLN A 43 7.09 -21.64 -12.52
C GLN A 43 6.30 -22.85 -11.98
N ASN A 44 5.25 -22.61 -11.17
CA ASN A 44 4.50 -23.68 -10.50
C ASN A 44 3.15 -23.98 -11.16
N ARG A 45 2.75 -23.22 -12.19
CA ARG A 45 1.49 -23.44 -12.91
C ARG A 45 1.70 -24.41 -14.07
N CYS A 46 0.98 -25.52 -14.06
CA CYS A 46 0.80 -26.38 -15.23
C CYS A 46 -0.66 -26.34 -15.70
N SER A 47 -0.86 -26.63 -16.99
CA SER A 47 -2.21 -26.89 -17.51
C SER A 47 -2.70 -28.24 -16.97
N ILE A 48 -3.95 -28.30 -16.53
CA ILE A 48 -4.54 -29.55 -16.01
C ILE A 48 -4.49 -30.67 -17.07
N ASN A 49 -4.65 -30.30 -18.34
CA ASN A 49 -4.76 -31.24 -19.46
C ASN A 49 -3.51 -31.29 -20.36
N SER A 50 -2.42 -30.63 -19.99
CA SER A 50 -1.19 -30.67 -20.79
C SER A 50 0.06 -30.37 -19.97
N CYS A 51 1.09 -31.19 -20.17
CA CYS A 51 2.43 -30.93 -19.68
C CYS A 51 3.37 -30.72 -20.89
N PRO A 52 4.22 -29.68 -20.90
CA PRO A 52 5.25 -29.54 -21.92
C PRO A 52 6.20 -30.74 -21.90
N LEU A 53 6.61 -31.25 -23.07
CA LEU A 53 7.58 -32.36 -23.19
C LEU A 53 8.97 -31.98 -22.64
N VAL A 54 9.31 -30.69 -22.67
CA VAL A 54 10.50 -30.12 -22.04
C VAL A 54 10.03 -29.01 -21.11
N CYS A 55 10.29 -29.15 -19.80
CA CYS A 55 10.00 -28.12 -18.82
C CYS A 55 11.24 -27.84 -17.97
N TYR A 56 11.45 -26.56 -17.64
CA TYR A 56 12.43 -26.17 -16.63
C TYR A 56 11.84 -26.49 -15.25
N LEU A 57 12.57 -27.26 -14.44
CA LEU A 57 12.22 -27.51 -13.04
C LEU A 57 12.73 -26.35 -12.20
N PRO A 58 11.86 -25.50 -11.62
CA PRO A 58 12.28 -24.41 -10.77
C PRO A 58 12.80 -24.93 -9.42
N ASP A 59 13.64 -24.12 -8.76
CA ASP A 59 14.04 -24.40 -7.38
C ASP A 59 12.81 -24.48 -6.47
N LEU A 60 12.73 -25.56 -5.69
CA LEU A 60 11.63 -25.79 -4.75
C LEU A 60 11.61 -24.68 -3.71
N ARG A 61 10.57 -23.85 -3.76
CA ARG A 61 10.35 -22.77 -2.79
C ARG A 61 8.87 -22.61 -2.47
N ASN A 62 8.60 -22.21 -1.23
CA ASN A 62 7.25 -21.93 -0.75
C ASN A 62 6.63 -20.74 -1.49
N ASN A 63 5.29 -20.74 -1.57
CA ASN A 63 4.53 -19.65 -2.17
C ASN A 63 4.85 -18.30 -1.47
N PRO A 64 5.26 -17.26 -2.21
CA PRO A 64 5.48 -15.93 -1.67
C PRO A 64 4.15 -15.25 -1.31
N ASP A 65 3.59 -15.65 -0.17
CA ASP A 65 2.39 -15.10 0.44
C ASP A 65 2.65 -13.75 1.16
N TYR A 66 1.60 -13.17 1.76
CA TYR A 66 1.74 -11.92 2.51
C TYR A 66 2.73 -12.04 3.68
N PHE A 67 2.71 -13.13 4.43
CA PHE A 67 3.51 -13.29 5.65
C PHE A 67 4.99 -13.50 5.33
N SER A 68 5.32 -14.34 4.35
CA SER A 68 6.68 -14.55 3.86
C SER A 68 7.30 -13.25 3.33
N GLN A 69 6.60 -12.52 2.46
CA GLN A 69 7.09 -11.25 1.93
C GLN A 69 7.15 -10.14 2.99
N LYS A 70 6.29 -10.18 4.02
CA LYS A 70 6.41 -9.27 5.17
C LYS A 70 7.66 -9.59 6.01
N LYS A 71 8.02 -10.88 6.14
CA LYS A 71 9.20 -11.34 6.89
C LYS A 71 10.52 -10.90 6.25
N THR A 72 10.54 -10.59 4.95
CA THR A 72 11.75 -10.10 4.26
C THR A 72 12.04 -8.61 4.52
N LEU A 73 11.06 -7.84 5.02
CA LEU A 73 11.20 -6.38 5.22
C LEU A 73 12.34 -5.96 6.18
N PRO A 74 12.63 -6.67 7.29
CA PRO A 74 13.79 -6.37 8.12
C PRO A 74 15.11 -6.56 7.37
N GLN A 75 15.23 -7.64 6.58
CA GLN A 75 16.43 -7.89 5.78
C GLN A 75 16.58 -6.84 4.68
N LEU A 76 15.48 -6.45 4.02
CA LEU A 76 15.47 -5.34 3.05
C LEU A 76 16.07 -4.06 3.63
N LYS A 77 15.79 -3.74 4.91
CA LYS A 77 16.35 -2.56 5.56
C LYS A 77 17.84 -2.68 5.88
N LYS A 78 18.33 -3.90 6.09
CA LYS A 78 19.77 -4.16 6.26
C LYS A 78 20.50 -4.02 4.93
N ASP A 79 19.98 -4.65 3.89
CA ASP A 79 20.57 -4.64 2.54
C ASP A 79 20.48 -3.26 1.89
N ARG A 80 19.39 -2.52 2.19
CA ARG A 80 19.09 -1.21 1.61
C ARG A 80 18.74 -0.20 2.71
N PRO A 81 19.75 0.39 3.38
CA PRO A 81 19.54 1.24 4.55
C PRO A 81 18.59 2.42 4.33
N TRP A 82 18.51 2.97 3.12
CA TRP A 82 17.59 4.06 2.77
C TRP A 82 16.10 3.71 2.93
N TYR A 83 15.72 2.43 2.95
CA TYR A 83 14.35 2.01 3.28
C TYR A 83 13.98 2.23 4.76
N SER A 84 14.97 2.45 5.63
CA SER A 84 14.74 2.80 7.04
C SER A 84 14.13 4.20 7.22
N ASP A 85 14.22 5.05 6.20
CA ASP A 85 13.52 6.34 6.14
C ASP A 85 12.00 6.14 6.17
N ILE A 86 11.50 5.08 5.52
CA ILE A 86 10.08 4.79 5.37
C ILE A 86 9.52 4.22 6.67
N HIS A 87 8.33 4.69 7.06
CA HIS A 87 7.62 4.14 8.20
C HIS A 87 7.30 2.64 8.01
N ALA A 88 7.56 1.83 9.03
CA ALA A 88 7.43 0.38 8.93
C ALA A 88 6.02 -0.08 8.51
N HIS A 89 4.96 0.53 9.05
CA HIS A 89 3.59 0.16 8.68
C HIS A 89 3.25 0.53 7.23
N VAL A 90 3.90 1.55 6.66
CA VAL A 90 3.68 1.93 5.25
C VAL A 90 4.32 0.90 4.32
N LEU A 91 5.50 0.37 4.67
CA LEU A 91 6.10 -0.75 3.94
C LEU A 91 5.24 -2.02 4.04
N GLN A 92 4.69 -2.31 5.22
CA GLN A 92 3.78 -3.45 5.39
C GLN A 92 2.48 -3.29 4.57
N ASP A 93 1.93 -2.06 4.49
CA ASP A 93 0.79 -1.77 3.61
C ASP A 93 1.11 -2.01 2.13
N CYS A 94 2.33 -1.69 1.70
CA CYS A 94 2.79 -1.99 0.34
C CYS A 94 2.73 -3.49 0.03
N VAL A 95 3.21 -4.34 0.94
CA VAL A 95 3.12 -5.80 0.79
C VAL A 95 1.66 -6.25 0.73
N LYS A 96 0.81 -5.72 1.63
CA LYS A 96 -0.63 -6.02 1.65
C LYS A 96 -1.31 -5.64 0.33
N ARG A 97 -0.91 -4.53 -0.29
CA ARG A 97 -1.44 -4.06 -1.57
C ARG A 97 -1.07 -4.99 -2.73
N VAL A 98 0.14 -5.56 -2.71
CA VAL A 98 0.55 -6.59 -3.68
C VAL A 98 -0.28 -7.86 -3.49
N ASP A 99 -0.42 -8.33 -2.26
CA ASP A 99 -1.20 -9.53 -1.93
C ASP A 99 -2.67 -9.41 -2.38
N LEU A 100 -3.33 -8.28 -2.07
CA LEU A 100 -4.70 -8.04 -2.50
C LEU A 100 -4.85 -7.97 -4.02
N ALA A 101 -3.89 -7.35 -4.71
CA ALA A 101 -3.91 -7.29 -6.18
C ALA A 101 -3.77 -8.69 -6.79
N PHE A 102 -2.86 -9.51 -6.25
CA PHE A 102 -2.61 -10.87 -6.71
C PHE A 102 -3.80 -11.80 -6.41
N LYS A 103 -4.37 -11.74 -5.20
CA LYS A 103 -5.57 -12.53 -4.84
C LYS A 103 -6.77 -12.22 -5.73
N ARG A 104 -7.00 -10.94 -6.08
CA ARG A 104 -8.06 -10.54 -7.01
C ARG A 104 -7.85 -11.13 -8.40
N PHE A 105 -6.60 -11.19 -8.86
CA PHE A 105 -6.25 -11.82 -10.12
C PHE A 105 -6.56 -13.32 -10.13
N ILE A 106 -6.07 -14.05 -9.12
CA ILE A 106 -6.30 -15.49 -8.99
C ILE A 106 -7.79 -15.81 -8.86
N LYS A 107 -8.54 -15.06 -8.06
CA LYS A 107 -9.99 -15.24 -7.90
C LYS A 107 -10.77 -15.03 -9.21
N GLY A 108 -10.30 -14.09 -10.05
CA GLY A 108 -10.89 -13.89 -11.37
C GLY A 108 -10.67 -15.10 -12.26
N GLU A 109 -9.41 -15.50 -12.38
CA GLU A 109 -8.97 -16.64 -13.19
C GLU A 109 -9.72 -17.94 -12.79
N SER A 110 -9.84 -18.21 -11.49
CA SER A 110 -10.52 -19.42 -10.99
C SER A 110 -12.01 -19.45 -11.30
N ASN A 111 -12.66 -18.29 -11.38
CA ASN A 111 -14.10 -18.17 -11.60
C ASN A 111 -14.46 -17.97 -13.08
N GLY A 112 -13.50 -18.14 -13.99
CA GLY A 112 -13.67 -17.89 -15.44
C GLY A 112 -13.91 -16.42 -15.79
N LYS A 113 -13.72 -15.49 -14.84
CA LYS A 113 -13.93 -14.04 -15.02
C LYS A 113 -12.60 -13.33 -15.25
N LYS A 114 -12.51 -12.47 -16.26
CA LYS A 114 -11.28 -11.71 -16.53
C LYS A 114 -11.10 -10.55 -15.54
N SER A 115 -10.59 -10.81 -14.33
CA SER A 115 -10.23 -9.74 -13.36
C SER A 115 -8.97 -8.96 -13.74
N GLY A 116 -8.29 -9.37 -14.82
CA GLY A 116 -7.14 -8.67 -15.40
C GLY A 116 -5.84 -8.88 -14.63
N ARG A 117 -4.75 -9.18 -15.35
CA ARG A 117 -3.42 -9.38 -14.77
C ARG A 117 -2.89 -8.09 -14.12
N PRO A 118 -2.49 -8.10 -12.84
CA PRO A 118 -1.86 -6.97 -12.18
C PRO A 118 -0.61 -6.52 -12.93
N ARG A 119 -0.54 -5.22 -13.24
CA ARG A 119 0.58 -4.64 -13.98
C ARG A 119 1.58 -4.01 -13.03
N LEU A 120 2.86 -4.10 -13.40
CA LEU A 120 3.94 -3.33 -12.76
C LEU A 120 3.60 -1.84 -12.81
N LYS A 121 3.94 -1.08 -11.77
CA LYS A 121 3.62 0.34 -11.63
C LYS A 121 4.79 1.19 -12.16
N GLY A 122 4.50 2.02 -13.18
CA GLY A 122 5.40 3.08 -13.62
C GLY A 122 5.36 4.28 -12.67
N LYS A 123 6.26 5.25 -12.86
CA LYS A 123 6.42 6.45 -12.00
C LYS A 123 5.10 7.19 -11.73
N ASN A 124 4.26 7.31 -12.75
CA ASN A 124 2.99 8.01 -12.67
C ASN A 124 1.81 7.13 -12.20
N ARG A 125 1.99 5.83 -11.96
CA ARG A 125 0.90 4.92 -11.54
C ARG A 125 0.86 4.66 -10.03
N TYR A 126 1.99 4.78 -9.34
CA TYR A 126 2.06 4.64 -7.88
C TYR A 126 1.96 6.04 -7.24
N LYS A 127 0.74 6.46 -6.89
CA LYS A 127 0.45 7.84 -6.45
C LYS A 127 0.09 7.98 -4.98
N SER A 128 -0.03 6.87 -4.25
CA SER A 128 -0.51 6.91 -2.87
C SER A 128 0.20 5.91 -1.96
N PHE A 129 0.26 6.25 -0.69
CA PHE A 129 0.67 5.36 0.38
C PHE A 129 -0.19 5.59 1.60
N THR A 130 -0.39 4.53 2.39
CA THR A 130 -1.33 4.53 3.49
C THR A 130 -0.60 4.27 4.79
N PHE A 131 -0.95 5.05 5.82
CA PHE A 131 -0.67 4.77 7.21
C PHE A 131 -1.85 3.97 7.76
N PRO A 132 -1.66 2.67 8.05
CA PRO A 132 -2.73 1.80 8.54
C PRO A 132 -3.19 2.12 9.98
N SER A 133 -2.39 2.90 10.71
CA SER A 133 -2.69 3.35 12.06
C SER A 133 -1.99 4.69 12.32
N LEU A 134 -2.60 5.52 13.15
CA LEU A 134 -2.13 6.85 13.56
C LEU A 134 -2.17 6.96 15.09
N SER A 135 -1.58 8.04 15.62
CA SER A 135 -1.72 8.41 17.02
C SER A 135 -3.18 8.73 17.38
N LYS A 136 -3.56 8.62 18.66
CA LYS A 136 -4.94 8.83 19.16
C LYS A 136 -5.56 10.15 18.68
N ASN A 137 -4.82 11.26 18.79
CA ASN A 137 -5.27 12.59 18.34
C ASN A 137 -4.31 13.12 17.27
N PRO A 138 -4.46 12.73 16.00
CA PRO A 138 -3.51 13.09 14.97
C PRO A 138 -3.77 14.50 14.42
N ILE A 139 -4.96 15.07 14.62
CA ILE A 139 -5.34 16.40 14.14
C ILE A 139 -5.42 17.37 15.31
N ASN A 140 -4.77 18.53 15.15
CA ASN A 140 -4.92 19.68 16.03
C ASN A 140 -5.19 20.91 15.14
N GLY A 141 -6.46 21.31 15.04
CA GLY A 141 -6.91 22.35 14.12
C GLY A 141 -6.51 22.07 12.67
N ASN A 142 -5.73 22.97 12.09
CA ASN A 142 -5.22 22.87 10.70
C ASN A 142 -3.91 22.08 10.58
N ILE A 143 -3.51 21.32 11.61
CA ILE A 143 -2.25 20.56 11.61
C ILE A 143 -2.56 19.08 11.80
N LEU A 144 -2.05 18.26 10.88
CA LEU A 144 -2.04 16.80 10.96
C LEU A 144 -0.63 16.32 11.32
N THR A 145 -0.52 15.51 12.36
CA THR A 145 0.73 14.88 12.78
C THR A 145 0.86 13.51 12.14
N LEU A 146 1.90 13.32 11.34
CA LEU A 146 2.17 12.08 10.61
C LEU A 146 3.50 11.45 11.07
N PRO A 147 3.57 10.12 11.26
CA PRO A 147 4.83 9.45 11.58
C PRO A 147 5.91 9.75 10.53
N LYS A 148 7.14 10.03 10.98
CA LYS A 148 8.32 10.43 10.16
C LYS A 148 8.18 11.75 9.37
N PHE A 149 6.99 12.30 9.17
CA PHE A 149 6.76 13.59 8.51
C PHE A 149 6.55 14.75 9.49
N GLY A 150 6.20 14.45 10.75
CA GLY A 150 5.96 15.46 11.78
C GLY A 150 4.64 16.19 11.55
N LYS A 151 4.63 17.50 11.87
CA LYS A 151 3.47 18.38 11.71
C LYS A 151 3.30 18.79 10.24
N VAL A 152 2.16 18.49 9.65
CA VAL A 152 1.79 18.82 8.27
C VAL A 152 0.55 19.71 8.28
N LYS A 153 0.59 20.83 7.54
CA LYS A 153 -0.58 21.72 7.44
C LYS A 153 -1.64 21.10 6.52
N ILE A 154 -2.89 21.17 6.94
CA ILE A 154 -4.05 20.68 6.20
C ILE A 154 -5.10 21.78 6.05
N ILE A 155 -5.85 21.77 4.94
CA ILE A 155 -7.03 22.63 4.77
C ILE A 155 -8.22 21.90 5.40
N TYR A 156 -8.48 22.19 6.67
CA TYR A 156 -9.51 21.54 7.46
C TYR A 156 -10.87 22.24 7.28
N HIS A 157 -11.60 21.86 6.23
CA HIS A 157 -12.90 22.46 5.87
C HIS A 157 -14.10 21.71 6.47
N ARG A 158 -13.90 20.49 6.97
CA ARG A 158 -14.94 19.65 7.57
C ARG A 158 -14.45 19.10 8.90
N PRO A 159 -15.06 19.46 10.04
CA PRO A 159 -14.73 18.84 11.31
C PRO A 159 -15.13 17.36 11.30
N ILE A 160 -14.34 16.53 11.98
CA ILE A 160 -14.69 15.14 12.22
C ILE A 160 -15.81 15.11 13.26
N PRO A 161 -16.93 14.40 13.01
CA PRO A 161 -18.03 14.33 13.96
C PRO A 161 -17.59 13.67 15.27
N GLU A 162 -18.25 14.04 16.36
CA GLU A 162 -17.99 13.45 17.68
C GLU A 162 -18.27 11.94 17.66
N GLY A 163 -17.48 11.16 18.40
CA GLY A 163 -17.54 9.69 18.42
C GLY A 163 -16.70 8.99 17.34
N PHE A 164 -16.33 9.66 16.25
CA PHE A 164 -15.54 9.04 15.18
C PHE A 164 -14.05 8.95 15.52
N LYS A 165 -13.48 7.75 15.32
CA LYS A 165 -12.04 7.49 15.44
C LYS A 165 -11.39 7.43 14.07
N ILE A 166 -10.25 8.10 13.90
CA ILE A 166 -9.46 8.01 12.67
C ILE A 166 -8.67 6.70 12.68
N LYS A 167 -8.97 5.80 11.74
CA LYS A 167 -8.31 4.50 11.62
C LYS A 167 -7.10 4.56 10.70
N THR A 168 -7.24 5.16 9.51
CA THR A 168 -6.18 5.19 8.50
C THR A 168 -6.04 6.57 7.86
N ALA A 169 -4.82 6.92 7.44
CA ALA A 169 -4.55 8.09 6.60
C ALA A 169 -3.86 7.65 5.32
N THR A 170 -4.45 7.98 4.17
CA THR A 170 -3.85 7.73 2.86
C THR A 170 -3.42 9.03 2.23
N ILE A 171 -2.12 9.22 2.00
CA ILE A 171 -1.62 10.36 1.25
C ILE A 171 -1.68 10.01 -0.23
N THR A 172 -2.26 10.90 -1.03
CA THR A 172 -2.43 10.73 -2.48
C THR A 172 -1.91 11.95 -3.20
N ARG A 173 -1.07 11.72 -4.20
CA ARG A 173 -0.62 12.73 -5.17
C ARG A 173 -1.61 12.80 -6.33
N LYS A 174 -2.21 13.98 -6.51
CA LYS A 174 -3.00 14.36 -7.69
C LYS A 174 -2.22 15.40 -8.51
N ALA A 175 -2.75 15.79 -9.67
CA ALA A 175 -2.08 16.75 -10.56
C ALA A 175 -1.99 18.16 -9.95
N ASP A 176 -2.97 18.53 -9.13
CA ASP A 176 -3.17 19.82 -8.47
C ASP A 176 -2.52 19.91 -7.07
N GLY A 177 -2.00 18.79 -6.56
CA GLY A 177 -1.27 18.74 -5.31
C GLY A 177 -1.47 17.46 -4.52
N TYR A 178 -1.28 17.56 -3.20
CA TYR A 178 -1.30 16.43 -2.28
C TYR A 178 -2.55 16.47 -1.42
N TYR A 179 -3.11 15.28 -1.20
CA TYR A 179 -4.32 15.10 -0.43
C TYR A 179 -4.12 14.00 0.61
N VAL A 180 -4.78 14.14 1.74
CA VAL A 180 -4.92 13.08 2.73
C VAL A 180 -6.36 12.62 2.75
N THR A 181 -6.58 11.32 2.62
CA THR A 181 -7.87 10.68 2.84
C THR A 181 -7.83 9.97 4.17
N LEU A 182 -8.63 10.45 5.11
CA LEU A 182 -8.79 9.89 6.44
C LEU A 182 -9.97 8.93 6.46
N SER A 183 -9.73 7.68 6.81
CA SER A 183 -10.81 6.74 7.12
C SER A 183 -11.20 6.94 8.58
N ILE A 184 -12.42 7.39 8.80
CA ILE A 184 -13.05 7.52 10.12
C ILE A 184 -14.01 6.36 10.33
N GLN A 185 -14.08 5.88 11.56
CA GLN A 185 -14.96 4.79 11.95
C GLN A 185 -15.60 5.15 13.28
N ASP A 186 -16.92 4.97 13.33
CA ASP A 186 -17.68 4.97 14.56
C ASP A 186 -18.08 3.52 14.87
N ASP A 187 -17.66 3.04 16.04
CA ASP A 187 -17.88 1.70 16.53
C ASP A 187 -19.25 1.58 17.25
N SER A 188 -19.93 2.69 17.53
CA SER A 188 -21.23 2.71 18.24
C SER A 188 -22.42 2.42 17.33
N VAL A 189 -22.29 2.66 16.03
CA VAL A 189 -23.35 2.40 15.05
C VAL A 189 -23.18 1.00 14.47
N PRO A 190 -24.09 0.05 14.74
CA PRO A 190 -24.01 -1.32 14.22
C PRO A 190 -24.05 -1.33 12.68
N ASP A 191 -23.32 -2.27 12.09
CA ASP A 191 -23.34 -2.48 10.65
C ASP A 191 -24.65 -3.21 10.27
N ILE A 192 -25.38 -2.68 9.29
CA ILE A 192 -26.62 -3.28 8.74
C ILE A 192 -26.28 -4.53 7.91
#